data_AF-A0A820IAF9-F1
#
_entry.id   AF-A0A820IAF9-F1
#
_cell.length_a   1.000
_cell.length_b   1.000
_cell.length_c   1.000
_cell.angle_alpha   90.00
_cell.angle_beta   90.00
_cell.angle_gamma   90.00
#
_symmetry.space_group_name_H-M   'P 1'
#
loop_
_entity.id
_entity.type
_entity.pdbx_description
1 polymer ?
#
loop_
_entity_poly.entity_id
_entity_poly.type
_entity_poly.pdbx_seq_one_letter_code
_entity_poly.pdbx_strand_id
1 'polypeptide(L)'
;MNRSKKKKSQTSNGNLTQTNTQATANDNISIENKIMKQSIEQESTVRILFGVIAVSFLSVPICYMLSYMKEMKNSLNVFLYSAVICISVAPLTYFLLIKHLLHVKKEMYFYVFTIFSFTAIADLLLALTIDGYSSAFHFYLEQGEVYLKTSHGLYINYWDGTVHYLLYLIMLYCMLKQKTKTKFFRFLSLFWCGSMINSLIVLVGGAAVGRYGSHIKPS
;
A
#
# COMPACT_ATOMS: atom_id res chain seq x y z
N MET A 1 -82.83 26.79 34.72
CA MET A 1 -81.55 27.53 34.58
C MET A 1 -80.41 26.52 34.56
N ASN A 2 -79.95 26.09 33.38
CA ASN A 2 -78.77 25.21 33.27
C ASN A 2 -78.14 25.37 31.87
N ARG A 3 -76.99 26.03 31.78
CA ARG A 3 -76.15 26.09 30.57
C ARG A 3 -74.75 25.58 30.93
N SER A 4 -74.46 24.35 30.50
CA SER A 4 -73.11 23.77 30.58
C SER A 4 -72.50 23.69 29.17
N LYS A 5 -71.40 24.46 29.02
CA LYS A 5 -70.16 24.21 28.28
C LYS A 5 -70.20 23.31 27.02
N LYS A 6 -69.82 23.91 25.88
CA LYS A 6 -69.11 23.21 24.79
C LYS A 6 -67.94 24.09 24.32
N LYS A 7 -66.70 23.66 24.58
CA LYS A 7 -65.48 24.33 24.14
C LYS A 7 -64.51 23.28 23.58
N LYS A 8 -63.94 23.61 22.41
CA LYS A 8 -62.70 23.12 21.79
C LYS A 8 -62.64 21.67 21.26
N SER A 9 -62.60 21.55 19.94
CA SER A 9 -61.77 20.56 19.23
C SER A 9 -61.45 21.12 17.83
N GLN A 10 -60.33 21.82 17.69
CA GLN A 10 -59.80 22.25 16.38
C GLN A 10 -58.37 22.83 16.53
N THR A 11 -57.39 22.04 16.99
CA THR A 11 -55.96 22.45 17.00
C THR A 11 -54.98 21.26 16.97
N SER A 12 -55.16 20.28 16.07
CA SER A 12 -54.23 19.13 15.99
C SER A 12 -53.58 18.87 14.62
N ASN A 13 -54.07 19.43 13.52
CA ASN A 13 -53.56 19.06 12.17
C ASN A 13 -52.42 19.96 11.64
N GLY A 14 -52.22 21.16 12.18
CA GLY A 14 -51.14 22.07 11.74
C GLY A 14 -49.74 21.63 12.17
N ASN A 15 -49.61 21.05 13.37
CA ASN A 15 -48.32 20.64 13.92
C ASN A 15 -47.76 19.37 13.25
N LEU A 16 -48.60 18.39 12.91
CA LEU A 16 -48.14 17.14 12.27
C LEU A 16 -47.50 17.36 10.89
N THR A 17 -48.03 18.32 10.12
CA THR A 17 -47.55 18.59 8.76
C THR A 17 -46.19 19.30 8.80
N GLN A 18 -46.01 20.28 9.69
CA GLN A 18 -44.72 20.96 9.87
C GLN A 18 -43.63 20.06 10.46
N THR A 19 -43.97 19.15 11.39
CA THR A 19 -43.00 18.19 11.94
C THR A 19 -42.54 17.18 10.88
N ASN A 20 -43.42 16.73 9.98
CA ASN A 20 -43.02 15.82 8.89
C ASN A 20 -42.14 16.51 7.84
N THR A 21 -42.39 17.78 7.51
CA THR A 21 -41.53 18.55 6.58
C THR A 21 -40.16 18.86 7.19
N GLN A 22 -40.09 19.14 8.50
CA GLN A 22 -38.82 19.37 9.18
C GLN A 22 -38.01 18.07 9.37
N ALA A 23 -38.66 16.95 9.65
CA ALA A 23 -38.01 15.64 9.73
C ALA A 23 -37.39 15.22 8.40
N THR A 24 -38.16 15.33 7.30
CA THR A 24 -37.68 15.02 5.94
C THR A 24 -36.55 15.96 5.48
N ALA A 25 -36.60 17.24 5.83
CA ALA A 25 -35.50 18.18 5.55
C ALA A 25 -34.21 17.82 6.31
N ASN A 26 -34.33 17.45 7.60
CA ASN A 26 -33.18 17.03 8.41
C ASN A 26 -32.56 15.71 7.90
N ASP A 27 -33.39 14.77 7.45
CA ASP A 27 -32.93 13.51 6.87
C ASP A 27 -32.20 13.74 5.54
N ASN A 28 -32.70 14.63 4.68
CA ASN A 28 -32.05 14.99 3.42
C ASN A 28 -30.68 15.66 3.65
N ILE A 29 -30.59 16.60 4.60
CA ILE A 29 -29.33 17.25 4.98
C ILE A 29 -28.32 16.22 5.54
N SER A 30 -28.79 15.25 6.33
CA SER A 30 -27.95 14.16 6.86
C SER A 30 -27.39 13.28 5.74
N ILE A 31 -28.22 12.95 4.74
CA ILE A 31 -27.83 12.15 3.58
C ILE A 31 -26.81 12.91 2.71
N GLU A 32 -27.05 14.18 2.39
CA GLU A 32 -26.12 15.01 1.61
C GLU A 32 -24.76 15.15 2.30
N ASN A 33 -24.75 15.41 3.62
CA ASN A 33 -23.51 15.47 4.40
C ASN A 33 -22.75 14.14 4.37
N LYS A 34 -23.45 13.01 4.42
CA LYS A 34 -22.84 11.68 4.33
C LYS A 34 -22.24 11.43 2.95
N ILE A 35 -22.94 11.80 1.87
CA ILE A 35 -22.46 11.68 0.49
C ILE A 35 -21.22 12.56 0.27
N MET A 36 -21.27 13.83 0.70
CA MET A 36 -20.13 14.74 0.60
C MET A 36 -18.92 14.20 1.34
N LYS A 37 -19.09 13.75 2.59
CA LYS A 37 -17.99 13.15 3.37
C LYS A 37 -17.38 11.93 2.66
N GLN A 38 -18.21 11.05 2.11
CA GLN A 38 -17.76 9.86 1.39
C GLN A 38 -17.02 10.23 0.08
N SER A 39 -17.45 11.27 -0.62
CA SER A 39 -16.79 11.77 -1.83
C SER A 39 -15.39 12.34 -1.54
N ILE A 40 -15.26 13.15 -0.49
CA ILE A 40 -13.97 13.73 -0.05
C ILE A 40 -13.01 12.62 0.40
N GLU A 41 -13.51 11.63 1.15
CA GLU A 41 -12.71 10.47 1.57
C GLU A 41 -12.31 9.56 0.39
N GLN A 42 -13.15 9.46 -0.65
CA GLN A 42 -12.79 8.77 -1.89
C GLN A 42 -11.68 9.49 -2.62
N GLU A 43 -11.81 10.80 -2.79
CA GLU A 43 -10.82 11.60 -3.50
C GLU A 43 -9.45 11.58 -2.80
N SER A 44 -9.43 11.73 -1.47
CA SER A 44 -8.20 11.65 -0.68
C SER A 44 -7.55 10.26 -0.76
N THR A 45 -8.34 9.20 -0.67
CA THR A 45 -7.85 7.81 -0.80
C THR A 45 -7.16 7.60 -2.14
N VAL A 46 -7.81 8.03 -3.23
CA VAL A 46 -7.29 7.86 -4.60
C VAL A 46 -6.00 8.64 -4.79
N ARG A 47 -5.94 9.90 -4.32
CA ARG A 47 -4.73 10.72 -4.40
C ARG A 47 -3.56 10.10 -3.63
N ILE A 48 -3.80 9.56 -2.43
CA ILE A 48 -2.76 8.88 -1.64
C ILE A 48 -2.27 7.62 -2.36
N LEU A 49 -3.17 6.82 -2.92
CA LEU A 49 -2.80 5.62 -3.66
C LEU A 49 -1.94 5.95 -4.89
N PHE A 50 -2.30 6.99 -5.64
CA PHE A 50 -1.46 7.49 -6.75
C PHE A 50 -0.09 7.96 -6.28
N GLY A 51 -0.02 8.62 -5.12
CA GLY A 51 1.26 8.98 -4.52
C GLY A 51 2.12 7.76 -4.17
N VAL A 52 1.52 6.70 -3.64
CA VAL A 52 2.26 5.45 -3.33
C VAL A 52 2.77 4.81 -4.61
N ILE A 53 1.94 4.75 -5.65
CA ILE A 53 2.34 4.27 -6.97
C ILE A 53 3.53 5.09 -7.49
N ALA A 54 3.46 6.42 -7.46
CA ALA A 54 4.55 7.29 -7.90
C ALA A 54 5.84 7.07 -7.09
N VAL A 55 5.75 6.91 -5.77
CA VAL A 55 6.90 6.56 -4.91
C VAL A 55 7.47 5.21 -5.32
N SER A 56 6.65 4.18 -5.58
CA SER A 56 7.12 2.86 -6.00
C SER A 56 7.87 2.90 -7.33
N PHE A 57 7.39 3.69 -8.31
CA PHE A 57 8.06 3.88 -9.59
C PHE A 57 9.39 4.64 -9.48
N LEU A 58 9.63 5.38 -8.39
CA LEU A 58 10.92 6.02 -8.14
C LEU A 58 12.06 5.00 -7.95
N SER A 59 11.74 3.73 -7.64
CA SER A 59 12.74 2.66 -7.62
C SER A 59 13.50 2.53 -8.94
N VAL A 60 12.82 2.73 -10.09
CA VAL A 60 13.43 2.59 -11.42
C VAL A 60 14.59 3.56 -11.64
N PRO A 61 14.40 4.89 -11.57
CA PRO A 61 15.51 5.82 -11.74
C PRO A 61 16.56 5.67 -10.64
N ILE A 62 16.18 5.33 -9.40
CA ILE A 62 17.15 5.08 -8.33
C ILE A 62 18.07 3.91 -8.71
N CYS A 63 17.54 2.76 -9.10
CA CYS A 63 18.34 1.59 -9.48
C CYS A 63 19.27 1.88 -10.66
N TYR A 64 18.80 2.63 -11.66
CA TYR A 64 19.66 3.09 -12.76
C TYR A 64 20.80 3.99 -12.27
N MET A 65 20.53 4.94 -11.36
CA MET A 65 21.57 5.80 -10.79
C MET A 65 22.62 4.99 -10.03
N LEU A 66 22.19 4.02 -9.22
CA LEU A 66 23.09 3.11 -8.51
C LEU A 66 23.97 2.30 -9.46
N SER A 67 23.43 1.86 -10.61
CA SER A 67 24.19 1.10 -11.61
C SER A 67 25.37 1.87 -12.19
N TYR A 68 25.38 3.20 -12.15
CA TYR A 68 26.50 4.02 -12.63
C TYR A 68 27.52 4.34 -11.53
N MET A 69 27.21 4.05 -10.26
CA MET A 69 28.12 4.31 -9.15
C MET A 69 29.22 3.26 -9.08
N LYS A 70 30.48 3.71 -9.17
CA LYS A 70 31.67 2.83 -9.05
C LYS A 70 31.73 2.08 -7.72
N GLU A 71 31.11 2.63 -6.68
CA GLU A 71 31.07 2.07 -5.32
C GLU A 71 30.26 0.78 -5.22
N MET A 72 29.37 0.50 -6.18
CA MET A 72 28.56 -0.73 -6.22
C MET A 72 29.34 -1.98 -6.60
N LYS A 73 30.65 -1.86 -6.85
CA LYS A 73 31.55 -3.01 -6.99
C LYS A 73 31.83 -3.72 -5.67
N ASN A 74 31.56 -3.09 -4.52
CA ASN A 74 31.75 -3.69 -3.20
C ASN A 74 30.39 -4.18 -2.65
N SER A 75 30.31 -5.45 -2.25
CA SER A 75 29.11 -6.07 -1.70
C SER A 75 28.58 -5.37 -0.45
N LEU A 76 29.47 -4.87 0.42
CA LEU A 76 29.08 -4.14 1.63
C LEU A 76 28.41 -2.81 1.27
N ASN A 77 28.91 -2.11 0.26
CA ASN A 77 28.31 -0.85 -0.20
C ASN A 77 26.94 -1.10 -0.79
N VAL A 78 26.77 -2.16 -1.61
CA VAL A 78 25.47 -2.56 -2.16
C VAL A 78 24.45 -2.77 -1.03
N PHE A 79 24.83 -3.48 0.04
CA PHE A 79 23.98 -3.66 1.21
C PHE A 79 23.64 -2.34 1.91
N LEU A 80 24.64 -1.51 2.24
CA LEU A 80 24.42 -0.23 2.92
C LEU A 80 23.53 0.72 2.13
N TYR A 81 23.79 0.90 0.84
CA TYR A 81 22.97 1.75 -0.02
C TYR A 81 21.53 1.23 -0.11
N SER A 82 21.34 -0.08 -0.29
CA SER A 82 19.99 -0.67 -0.31
C SER A 82 19.22 -0.43 1.00
N ALA A 83 19.89 -0.59 2.16
CA ALA A 83 19.29 -0.35 3.47
C ALA A 83 18.91 1.13 3.67
N VAL A 84 19.81 2.05 3.29
CA VAL A 84 19.56 3.50 3.36
C VAL A 84 18.37 3.89 2.49
N ILE A 85 18.30 3.37 1.26
CA ILE A 85 17.18 3.64 0.35
C ILE A 85 15.88 3.14 0.96
N CYS A 86 15.81 1.88 1.42
CA CYS A 86 14.61 1.33 2.04
C CYS A 86 14.14 2.14 3.26
N ILE A 87 15.07 2.57 4.12
CA ILE A 87 14.76 3.41 5.29
C ILE A 87 14.28 4.80 4.86
N SER A 88 14.84 5.35 3.78
CA SER A 88 14.49 6.68 3.26
C SER A 88 13.11 6.75 2.58
N VAL A 89 12.55 5.62 2.14
CA VAL A 89 11.23 5.58 1.47
C VAL A 89 10.11 6.02 2.41
N ALA A 90 10.14 5.65 3.70
CA ALA A 90 9.12 6.07 4.66
C ALA A 90 9.07 7.61 4.90
N PRO A 91 10.19 8.30 5.22
CA PRO A 91 10.17 9.75 5.36
C PRO A 91 9.91 10.45 4.03
N LEU A 92 10.34 9.90 2.89
CA LEU A 92 10.01 10.43 1.57
C LEU A 92 8.51 10.37 1.30
N THR A 93 7.88 9.23 1.59
CA THR A 93 6.42 9.03 1.50
C THR A 93 5.70 10.03 2.41
N TYR A 94 6.18 10.20 3.65
CA TYR A 94 5.64 11.18 4.57
C TYR A 94 5.74 12.61 4.02
N PHE A 95 6.89 12.99 3.47
CA PHE A 95 7.13 14.33 2.94
C PHE A 95 6.31 14.61 1.68
N LEU A 96 6.25 13.66 0.73
CA LEU A 96 5.59 13.84 -0.56
C LEU A 96 4.06 13.72 -0.47
N LEU A 97 3.55 12.76 0.31
CA LEU A 97 2.11 12.50 0.39
C LEU A 97 1.48 13.18 1.61
N ILE A 98 2.03 12.96 2.80
CA ILE A 98 1.31 13.20 4.07
C ILE A 98 1.47 14.64 4.56
N LYS A 99 2.58 15.32 4.23
CA LYS A 99 2.76 16.74 4.56
C LYS A 99 1.72 17.65 3.89
N HIS A 100 1.25 17.28 2.69
CA HIS A 100 0.28 18.07 1.92
C HIS A 100 -1.14 17.50 1.94
N LEU A 101 -1.34 16.18 2.11
CA LEU A 101 -2.67 15.54 2.16
C LEU A 101 -3.01 15.07 3.58
N LEU A 102 -3.52 16.01 4.38
CA LEU A 102 -4.58 15.87 5.39
C LEU A 102 -4.63 14.58 6.27
N HIS A 103 -4.41 14.74 7.58
CA HIS A 103 -5.02 14.02 8.73
C HIS A 103 -5.43 12.52 8.61
N VAL A 104 -4.73 11.69 7.85
CA VAL A 104 -4.93 10.23 7.90
C VAL A 104 -4.41 9.70 9.24
N LYS A 105 -5.21 8.87 9.92
CA LYS A 105 -4.73 8.13 11.11
C LYS A 105 -3.53 7.29 10.70
N LYS A 106 -2.38 7.65 11.25
CA LYS A 106 -1.06 7.10 10.90
C LYS A 106 -0.92 5.71 11.49
N GLU A 107 -1.32 4.69 10.75
CA GLU A 107 -1.02 3.31 11.13
C GLU A 107 0.37 2.94 10.61
N MET A 108 1.24 2.43 11.49
CA MET A 108 2.61 2.01 11.14
C MET A 108 2.63 1.08 9.91
N TYR A 109 1.62 0.22 9.80
CA TYR A 109 1.41 -0.71 8.69
C TYR A 109 1.32 -0.03 7.31
N PHE A 110 0.83 1.21 7.22
CA PHE A 110 0.77 1.95 5.95
C PHE A 110 2.16 2.18 5.37
N TYR A 111 3.11 2.60 6.20
CA TYR A 111 4.50 2.81 5.75
C TYR A 111 5.18 1.51 5.37
N VAL A 112 4.91 0.43 6.11
CA VAL A 112 5.43 -0.91 5.81
C VAL A 112 4.98 -1.37 4.42
N PHE A 113 3.68 -1.29 4.11
CA PHE A 113 3.18 -1.66 2.78
C PHE A 113 3.66 -0.72 1.67
N THR A 114 3.96 0.54 1.98
CA THR A 114 4.55 1.47 1.00
C THR A 114 6.02 1.13 0.70
N ILE A 115 6.80 0.75 1.70
CA ILE A 115 8.16 0.25 1.49
C ILE A 115 8.11 -1.03 0.65
N PHE A 116 7.22 -1.96 0.99
CA PHE A 116 7.07 -3.21 0.22
C PHE A 116 6.58 -2.98 -1.21
N SER A 117 5.72 -1.99 -1.46
CA SER A 117 5.32 -1.66 -2.83
C SER A 117 6.48 -1.04 -3.63
N PHE A 118 7.35 -0.27 -2.97
CA PHE A 118 8.59 0.22 -3.56
C PHE A 118 9.56 -0.91 -3.91
N THR A 119 9.81 -1.83 -2.98
CA THR A 119 10.71 -2.97 -3.23
C THR A 119 10.16 -3.87 -4.32
N ALA A 120 8.85 -4.11 -4.38
CA ALA A 120 8.24 -4.94 -5.41
C ALA A 120 8.49 -4.42 -6.85
N ILE A 121 8.47 -3.10 -7.10
CA ILE A 121 8.84 -2.57 -8.42
C ILE A 121 10.34 -2.75 -8.69
N ALA A 122 11.18 -2.68 -7.66
CA ALA A 122 12.60 -2.99 -7.76
C ALA A 122 12.82 -4.48 -8.10
N ASP A 123 12.06 -5.39 -7.49
CA ASP A 123 12.07 -6.83 -7.77
C ASP A 123 11.60 -7.12 -9.20
N LEU A 124 10.56 -6.43 -9.68
CA LEU A 124 10.14 -6.51 -11.08
C LEU A 124 11.25 -6.06 -12.03
N LEU A 125 11.93 -4.96 -11.72
CA LEU A 125 13.04 -4.45 -12.53
C LEU A 125 14.25 -5.42 -12.49
N LEU A 126 14.47 -6.09 -11.37
CA LEU A 126 15.47 -7.13 -11.22
C LEU A 126 15.13 -8.35 -12.09
N ALA A 127 13.87 -8.81 -12.10
CA ALA A 127 13.40 -9.88 -12.99
C ALA A 127 13.62 -9.53 -14.46
N LEU A 128 13.23 -8.31 -14.87
CA LEU A 128 13.45 -7.81 -16.23
C LEU A 128 14.94 -7.70 -16.59
N THR A 129 15.80 -7.44 -15.61
CA THR A 129 17.26 -7.42 -15.81
C THR A 129 17.81 -8.82 -16.06
N ILE A 130 17.32 -9.83 -15.33
CA ILE A 130 17.71 -11.23 -15.54
C ILE A 130 17.29 -11.72 -16.94
N ASP A 131 16.11 -11.31 -17.42
CA ASP A 131 15.62 -11.62 -18.76
C ASP A 131 16.28 -10.80 -19.89
N GLY A 132 17.16 -9.86 -19.55
CA GLY A 132 17.91 -9.04 -20.52
C GLY A 132 17.15 -7.83 -21.09
N TYR A 133 15.98 -7.49 -20.56
CA TYR A 133 15.20 -6.30 -20.96
C TYR A 133 15.69 -5.00 -20.31
N SER A 134 16.47 -5.08 -19.23
CA SER A 134 16.99 -3.94 -18.47
C SER A 134 18.43 -4.18 -18.05
N SER A 135 19.22 -3.12 -17.86
CA SER A 135 20.58 -3.20 -17.30
C SER A 135 20.67 -2.70 -15.86
N ALA A 136 19.56 -2.27 -15.26
CA ALA A 136 19.54 -1.51 -14.01
C ALA A 136 20.11 -2.28 -12.81
N PHE A 137 19.99 -3.60 -12.78
CA PHE A 137 20.38 -4.44 -11.64
C PHE A 137 21.64 -5.29 -11.86
N HIS A 138 22.43 -5.05 -12.92
CA HIS A 138 23.65 -5.83 -13.15
C HIS A 138 24.62 -5.78 -11.97
N PHE A 139 24.78 -4.62 -11.33
CA PHE A 139 25.65 -4.48 -10.15
C PHE A 139 25.22 -5.39 -8.98
N TYR A 140 23.90 -5.55 -8.78
CA TYR A 140 23.33 -6.33 -7.68
C TYR A 140 23.42 -7.83 -7.94
N LEU A 141 23.23 -8.23 -9.20
CA LEU A 141 23.34 -9.61 -9.65
C LEU A 141 24.80 -10.13 -9.63
N GLU A 142 25.78 -9.23 -9.68
CA GLU A 142 27.22 -9.57 -9.59
C GLU A 142 27.77 -9.50 -8.16
N GLN A 143 27.35 -8.52 -7.36
CA GLN A 143 27.97 -8.22 -6.06
C GLN A 143 27.04 -8.41 -4.86
N GLY A 144 25.72 -8.44 -5.07
CA GLY A 144 24.72 -8.63 -4.02
C GLY A 144 24.33 -10.09 -3.89
N GLU A 145 23.40 -10.53 -4.73
CA GLU A 145 22.69 -11.80 -4.54
C GLU A 145 22.68 -12.65 -5.82
N VAL A 146 23.80 -13.33 -6.07
CA VAL A 146 24.00 -14.15 -7.28
C VAL A 146 22.97 -15.28 -7.40
N TYR A 147 22.42 -15.76 -6.27
CA TYR A 147 21.41 -16.83 -6.23
C TYR A 147 20.08 -16.43 -6.90
N LEU A 148 19.81 -15.13 -7.06
CA LEU A 148 18.64 -14.63 -7.77
C LEU A 148 18.69 -14.88 -9.28
N LYS A 149 19.87 -15.18 -9.86
CA LYS A 149 20.01 -15.61 -11.27
C LYS A 149 19.43 -17.01 -11.55
N THR A 150 19.03 -17.76 -10.52
CA THR A 150 18.39 -19.06 -10.72
C THR A 150 16.98 -18.89 -11.29
N SER A 151 16.46 -19.90 -12.00
CA SER A 151 15.09 -19.89 -12.53
C SER A 151 14.04 -19.66 -11.45
N HIS A 152 14.32 -20.13 -10.23
CA HIS A 152 13.47 -19.92 -9.07
C HIS A 152 13.56 -18.48 -8.53
N GLY A 153 14.76 -17.91 -8.45
CA GLY A 153 14.95 -16.50 -8.08
C GLY A 153 14.24 -15.54 -9.04
N LEU A 154 14.33 -15.81 -10.35
CA LEU A 154 13.58 -15.08 -11.37
C LEU A 154 12.06 -15.16 -11.16
N TYR A 155 11.54 -16.36 -10.90
CA TYR A 155 10.11 -16.56 -10.65
C TYR A 155 9.62 -15.78 -9.42
N ILE A 156 10.37 -15.81 -8.31
CA ILE A 156 10.01 -15.06 -7.10
C ILE A 156 10.00 -13.56 -7.39
N ASN A 157 11.01 -13.02 -8.08
CA ASN A 157 11.07 -11.60 -8.39
C ASN A 157 9.87 -11.13 -9.26
N TYR A 158 9.42 -11.96 -10.20
CA TYR A 158 8.19 -11.69 -10.95
C TYR A 158 6.95 -11.75 -10.06
N TRP A 159 6.86 -12.75 -9.18
CA TRP A 159 5.74 -12.92 -8.28
C TRP A 159 5.59 -11.74 -7.32
N ASP A 160 6.70 -11.32 -6.71
CA ASP A 160 6.76 -10.21 -5.77
C ASP A 160 6.45 -8.89 -6.51
N GLY A 161 7.03 -8.70 -7.70
CA GLY A 161 6.82 -7.51 -8.51
C GLY A 161 5.45 -7.37 -9.18
N THR A 162 4.65 -8.44 -9.25
CA THR A 162 3.32 -8.41 -9.86
C THR A 162 2.20 -8.71 -8.86
N VAL A 163 2.18 -9.92 -8.31
CA VAL A 163 1.11 -10.40 -7.43
C VAL A 163 1.17 -9.70 -6.10
N HIS A 164 2.34 -9.65 -5.44
CA HIS A 164 2.44 -8.93 -4.16
C HIS A 164 2.30 -7.43 -4.34
N TYR A 165 2.84 -6.84 -5.41
CA TYR A 165 2.61 -5.43 -5.71
C TYR A 165 1.12 -5.07 -5.76
N LEU A 166 0.32 -5.82 -6.51
CA LEU A 166 -1.12 -5.62 -6.58
C LEU A 166 -1.78 -5.82 -5.20
N LEU A 167 -1.32 -6.82 -4.44
CA LEU A 167 -1.82 -7.11 -3.11
C LEU A 167 -1.58 -5.95 -2.15
N TYR A 168 -0.39 -5.34 -2.17
CA TYR A 168 -0.04 -4.16 -1.39
C TYR A 168 -0.96 -2.98 -1.72
N LEU A 169 -1.21 -2.71 -3.00
CA LEU A 169 -2.11 -1.63 -3.41
C LEU A 169 -3.56 -1.86 -2.94
N ILE A 170 -4.08 -3.09 -3.06
CA ILE A 170 -5.44 -3.41 -2.59
C ILE A 170 -5.52 -3.32 -1.07
N MET A 171 -4.50 -3.79 -0.34
CA MET A 171 -4.45 -3.70 1.12
C MET A 171 -4.38 -2.24 1.58
N LEU A 172 -3.52 -1.42 0.97
CA LEU A 172 -3.43 0.02 1.23
C LEU A 172 -4.76 0.72 0.96
N TYR A 173 -5.42 0.42 -0.17
CA TYR A 173 -6.76 0.93 -0.48
C TYR A 173 -7.77 0.54 0.61
N CYS A 174 -7.77 -0.71 1.06
CA CYS A 174 -8.65 -1.16 2.14
C CYS A 174 -8.37 -0.45 3.46
N MET A 175 -7.11 -0.17 3.78
CA MET A 175 -6.70 0.54 4.99
C MET A 175 -7.14 2.00 4.95
N LEU A 176 -6.94 2.69 3.82
CA LEU A 176 -7.40 4.07 3.61
C LEU A 176 -8.92 4.18 3.71
N LYS A 177 -9.66 3.16 3.26
CA LYS A 177 -11.11 3.03 3.42
C LYS A 177 -11.57 2.53 4.78
N GLN A 178 -10.67 2.35 5.74
CA GLN A 178 -10.97 1.82 7.09
C GLN A 178 -11.72 0.47 7.04
N LYS A 179 -11.52 -0.32 5.98
CA LYS A 179 -12.12 -1.65 5.75
C LYS A 179 -11.25 -2.79 6.28
N THR A 180 -10.36 -2.51 7.22
CA THR A 180 -9.41 -3.49 7.80
C THR A 180 -10.11 -4.62 8.57
N LYS A 181 -11.31 -4.38 9.10
CA LYS A 181 -12.11 -5.41 9.82
C LYS A 181 -12.87 -6.38 8.90
N THR A 182 -12.81 -6.19 7.58
CA THR A 182 -13.56 -7.03 6.64
C THR A 182 -12.94 -8.43 6.50
N LYS A 183 -13.77 -9.44 6.23
CA LYS A 183 -13.28 -10.80 5.91
C LYS A 183 -12.34 -10.81 4.71
N PHE A 184 -12.61 -9.94 3.72
CA PHE A 184 -11.78 -9.77 2.53
C PHE A 184 -10.36 -9.31 2.87
N PHE A 185 -10.19 -8.25 3.67
CA PHE A 185 -8.87 -7.77 4.08
C PHE A 185 -8.06 -8.84 4.84
N ARG A 186 -8.72 -9.60 5.71
CA ARG A 186 -8.09 -10.71 6.44
C ARG A 186 -7.63 -11.83 5.52
N PHE A 187 -8.48 -12.25 4.58
CA PHE A 187 -8.10 -13.23 3.56
C PHE A 187 -6.89 -12.75 2.75
N LEU A 188 -6.91 -11.49 2.34
CA LEU A 188 -5.85 -10.87 1.56
C LEU A 188 -4.52 -10.84 2.31
N SER A 189 -4.55 -10.46 3.59
CA SER A 189 -3.37 -10.44 4.47
C SER A 189 -2.85 -11.84 4.79
N LEU A 190 -3.73 -12.83 4.94
CA LEU A 190 -3.35 -14.23 5.15
C LEU A 190 -2.73 -14.84 3.89
N PHE A 191 -3.31 -14.56 2.72
CA PHE A 191 -2.75 -14.97 1.43
C PHE A 191 -1.37 -14.35 1.22
N TRP A 192 -1.23 -13.05 1.47
CA TRP A 192 0.05 -12.35 1.45
C TRP A 192 1.08 -13.03 2.36
N CYS A 193 0.73 -13.21 3.64
CA CYS A 193 1.63 -13.77 4.65
C CYS A 193 2.06 -15.21 4.28
N GLY A 194 1.12 -16.06 3.87
CA GLY A 194 1.42 -17.43 3.44
C GLY A 194 2.32 -17.46 2.21
N SER A 195 2.07 -16.58 1.23
CA SER A 195 2.92 -16.45 0.05
C SER A 195 4.33 -15.98 0.40
N MET A 196 4.49 -15.01 1.29
CA MET A 196 5.80 -14.52 1.75
C MET A 196 6.58 -15.62 2.48
N ILE A 197 5.92 -16.35 3.39
CA ILE A 197 6.56 -17.45 4.13
C ILE A 197 7.03 -18.55 3.16
N ASN A 198 6.20 -18.89 2.17
CA ASN A 198 6.60 -19.86 1.15
C ASN A 198 7.82 -19.37 0.37
N SER A 199 7.81 -18.13 -0.14
CA SER A 199 8.96 -17.56 -0.86
C SER A 199 10.23 -17.55 0.00
N LEU A 200 10.14 -17.16 1.28
CA LEU A 200 11.28 -17.15 2.19
C LEU A 200 11.85 -18.55 2.44
N ILE A 201 11.00 -19.55 2.73
CA ILE A 201 11.45 -20.92 2.99
C ILE A 201 12.16 -21.49 1.76
N VAL A 202 11.60 -21.29 0.56
CA VAL A 202 12.18 -21.87 -0.65
C VAL A 202 13.41 -21.10 -1.11
N LEU A 203 13.44 -19.78 -0.99
CA LEU A 203 14.60 -18.97 -1.36
C LEU A 203 15.77 -19.19 -0.40
N VAL A 204 15.54 -19.12 0.92
CA VAL A 204 16.57 -19.34 1.93
C VAL A 204 17.02 -20.81 1.93
N GLY A 205 16.08 -21.75 1.86
CA GLY A 205 16.40 -23.17 1.74
C GLY A 205 17.17 -23.49 0.46
N GLY A 206 16.75 -22.91 -0.66
CA GLY A 206 17.42 -23.06 -1.96
C GLY A 206 18.81 -22.43 -2.00
N ALA A 207 18.99 -21.27 -1.35
CA ALA A 207 20.30 -20.62 -1.23
C ALA A 207 21.25 -21.41 -0.30
N ALA A 208 20.74 -21.97 0.80
CA ALA A 208 21.54 -22.74 1.76
C ALA A 208 21.99 -24.12 1.21
N VAL A 209 21.12 -24.82 0.48
CA VAL A 209 21.39 -26.16 -0.06
C VAL A 209 21.96 -26.12 -1.48
N GLY A 210 21.78 -25.01 -2.18
CA GLY A 210 22.15 -24.86 -3.59
C GLY A 210 23.65 -24.69 -3.84
N ARG A 211 24.03 -24.74 -5.12
CA ARG A 211 25.41 -24.61 -5.64
C ARG A 211 26.13 -23.31 -5.24
N TYR A 212 25.39 -22.33 -4.69
CA TYR A 212 25.88 -21.04 -4.23
C TYR A 212 25.95 -20.93 -2.69
N GLY A 213 25.59 -21.97 -1.93
CA GLY A 213 25.65 -21.96 -0.47
C GLY A 213 27.07 -21.76 0.09
N SER A 214 28.09 -22.22 -0.64
CA SER A 214 29.51 -21.97 -0.32
C SER A 214 30.00 -20.56 -0.69
N HIS A 215 29.19 -19.76 -1.39
CA HIS A 215 29.48 -18.37 -1.78
C HIS A 215 28.75 -17.34 -0.91
N ILE A 216 28.03 -17.78 0.13
CA ILE A 216 27.55 -16.89 1.20
C ILE A 216 28.79 -16.40 1.95
N LYS A 217 29.36 -15.29 1.49
CA LYS A 217 30.43 -14.60 2.22
C LYS A 217 29.82 -14.04 3.50
N PRO A 218 30.45 -14.23 4.67
CA PRO A 218 30.08 -13.47 5.86
C PRO A 218 30.26 -11.98 5.52
N SER A 219 29.19 -11.22 5.71
CA SER A 219 29.20 -9.76 5.70
C SER A 219 30.03 -9.21 6.85
#